data_AF-A0A1H7Q6Q4-F1
#
_entry.id   AF-A0A1H7Q6Q4-F1
#
_cell.length_a   1.000
_cell.length_b   1.000
_cell.length_c   1.000
_cell.angle_alpha   90.00
_cell.angle_beta   90.00
_cell.angle_gamma   90.00
#
_symmetry.space_group_name_H-M   'P 1'
#
loop_
_entity.id
_entity.type
_entity.pdbx_description
1 polymer ?
#
loop_
_entity_poly.entity_id
_entity_poly.type
_entity_poly.pdbx_seq_one_letter_code
_entity_poly.pdbx_strand_id
1 'polypeptide(L)'
;MIQLFRKKNKKPDVVIEIRKDQLLINEHIVTLPIDWKTLATYFNVEYVMKGNEIYWKDFGISTNPHKNGRTNHISLHTGYNPMETSSKSEQKPFFKGKIIVDGVEINKRNFKKIEMRKYEVKSFTYTGKKNPCLISISYNQIFDKEYVKPVLTKDSYIIKPLQEKQIEFSDFGFKLSIIQELMYTKELLTPKFDLYDFVNWYDKREIDIEEEGYEPITEVTQYFKDLPIPKTMASKITEIYQDGGNDIYLQLLRFGEGWEEYWDIETAIDAKQFPNLKKAVLCYAKEPVLEELNNMGIKAEWI
;
A
#
# COMPACT_ATOMS: atom_id res chain seq x y z
N MET A 1 -41.22 -40.81 -23.39
CA MET A 1 -40.47 -39.57 -23.67
C MET A 1 -40.35 -38.81 -22.35
N ILE A 2 -39.26 -39.01 -21.60
CA ILE A 2 -39.08 -38.41 -20.26
C ILE A 2 -38.35 -37.07 -20.45
N GLN A 3 -39.04 -35.96 -20.20
CA GLN A 3 -38.42 -34.64 -20.15
C GLN A 3 -37.58 -34.53 -18.86
N LEU A 4 -36.26 -34.58 -19.00
CA LEU A 4 -35.36 -34.17 -17.93
C LEU A 4 -35.53 -32.66 -17.67
N PHE A 5 -36.12 -32.31 -16.54
CA PHE A 5 -35.99 -30.97 -15.98
C PHE A 5 -34.52 -30.74 -15.62
N ARG A 6 -33.82 -29.98 -16.48
CA ARG A 6 -32.54 -29.35 -16.15
C ARG A 6 -32.78 -28.48 -14.91
N LYS A 7 -32.33 -28.93 -13.73
CA LYS A 7 -32.14 -28.05 -12.58
C LYS A 7 -31.31 -26.86 -13.07
N LYS A 8 -31.91 -25.66 -13.13
CA LYS A 8 -31.13 -24.42 -13.21
C LYS A 8 -30.24 -24.43 -11.98
N ASN A 9 -28.94 -24.66 -12.15
CA ASN A 9 -27.95 -24.42 -11.11
C ASN A 9 -28.13 -22.96 -10.68
N LYS A 10 -28.80 -22.75 -9.53
CA LYS A 10 -28.83 -21.44 -8.87
C LYS A 10 -27.37 -21.08 -8.64
N LYS A 11 -26.93 -19.94 -9.18
CA LYS A 11 -25.60 -19.40 -8.88
C LYS A 11 -25.47 -19.34 -7.35
N PRO A 12 -24.33 -19.72 -6.77
CA PRO A 12 -24.14 -19.58 -5.34
C PRO A 12 -24.31 -18.10 -4.98
N ASP A 13 -25.05 -17.81 -3.92
CA ASP A 13 -25.04 -16.49 -3.30
C ASP A 13 -23.84 -16.47 -2.36
N VAL A 14 -22.99 -15.44 -2.42
CA VAL A 14 -21.93 -15.25 -1.42
C VAL A 14 -22.51 -14.56 -0.19
N VAL A 15 -22.18 -15.08 1.00
CA VAL A 15 -22.54 -14.43 2.26
C VAL A 15 -21.28 -13.87 2.89
N ILE A 16 -21.24 -12.56 3.03
CA ILE A 16 -20.20 -11.86 3.79
C ILE A 16 -20.82 -11.43 5.09
N GLU A 17 -20.23 -11.85 6.19
CA GLU A 17 -20.74 -11.58 7.51
C GLU A 17 -19.65 -10.99 8.39
N ILE A 18 -20.00 -9.97 9.17
CA ILE A 18 -19.13 -9.40 10.18
C ILE A 18 -19.88 -9.47 11.50
N ARG A 19 -19.33 -10.18 12.48
CA ARG A 19 -19.90 -10.26 13.83
C ARG A 19 -18.81 -9.94 14.82
N LYS A 20 -19.01 -8.89 15.63
CA LYS A 20 -17.98 -8.34 16.54
C LYS A 20 -16.71 -7.98 15.76
N ASP A 21 -15.64 -8.75 15.91
CA ASP A 21 -14.34 -8.52 15.25
C ASP A 21 -13.94 -9.68 14.33
N GLN A 22 -14.92 -10.43 13.82
CA GLN A 22 -14.69 -11.55 12.90
C GLN A 22 -15.35 -11.24 11.56
N LEU A 23 -14.55 -11.34 10.50
CA LEU A 23 -15.04 -11.39 9.13
C LEU A 23 -15.23 -12.85 8.73
N LEU A 24 -16.39 -13.17 8.17
CA LEU A 24 -16.73 -14.46 7.63
C LEU A 24 -17.10 -14.34 6.16
N ILE A 25 -16.62 -15.27 5.34
CA ILE A 25 -17.01 -15.43 3.94
C ILE A 25 -17.53 -16.86 3.80
N ASN A 26 -18.81 -17.01 3.43
CA ASN A 26 -19.47 -18.32 3.33
C ASN A 26 -19.26 -19.18 4.59
N GLU A 27 -19.51 -18.60 5.78
CA GLU A 27 -19.34 -19.24 7.09
C GLU A 27 -17.88 -19.54 7.52
N HIS A 28 -16.90 -19.30 6.65
CA HIS A 28 -15.50 -19.44 7.00
C HIS A 28 -14.93 -18.14 7.58
N ILE A 29 -14.22 -18.25 8.70
CA ILE A 29 -13.52 -17.11 9.30
C ILE A 29 -12.34 -16.69 8.40
N VAL A 30 -12.33 -15.41 8.01
CA VAL A 30 -11.29 -14.82 7.17
C VAL A 30 -10.61 -13.69 7.93
N THR A 31 -9.30 -13.81 8.14
CA THR A 31 -8.50 -12.77 8.80
C THR A 31 -7.76 -11.95 7.77
N LEU A 32 -8.04 -10.65 7.69
CA LEU A 32 -7.26 -9.71 6.88
C LEU A 32 -6.14 -9.10 7.75
N PRO A 33 -4.97 -8.73 7.18
CA PRO A 33 -4.56 -8.99 5.81
C PRO A 33 -4.37 -10.49 5.53
N ILE A 34 -4.66 -10.95 4.31
CA ILE A 34 -4.57 -12.36 3.92
C ILE A 34 -3.84 -12.50 2.57
N ASP A 35 -3.16 -13.62 2.34
CA ASP A 35 -2.71 -13.98 0.99
C ASP A 35 -3.93 -14.11 0.06
N TRP A 36 -3.88 -13.45 -1.11
CA TRP A 36 -5.05 -13.37 -1.99
C TRP A 36 -5.45 -14.71 -2.58
N LYS A 37 -4.50 -15.65 -2.76
CA LYS A 37 -4.80 -17.00 -3.27
C LYS A 37 -5.58 -17.78 -2.23
N THR A 38 -5.21 -17.63 -0.96
CA THR A 38 -5.98 -18.17 0.17
C THR A 38 -7.39 -17.57 0.19
N LEU A 39 -7.52 -16.24 0.03
CA LEU A 39 -8.82 -15.58 -0.05
C LEU A 39 -9.69 -16.14 -1.19
N ALA A 40 -9.09 -16.40 -2.36
CA ALA A 40 -9.79 -16.94 -3.52
C ALA A 40 -10.47 -18.30 -3.24
N THR A 41 -9.91 -19.11 -2.33
CA THR A 41 -10.48 -20.41 -1.97
C THR A 41 -11.87 -20.30 -1.32
N TYR A 42 -12.16 -19.21 -0.60
CA TYR A 42 -13.46 -19.00 0.06
C TYR A 42 -14.61 -18.70 -0.90
N PHE A 43 -14.29 -18.26 -2.12
CA PHE A 43 -15.29 -17.99 -3.15
C PHE A 43 -15.57 -19.21 -4.03
N ASN A 44 -14.60 -20.13 -4.16
CA ASN A 44 -14.71 -21.36 -4.96
C ASN A 44 -15.22 -21.13 -6.40
N VAL A 45 -14.77 -20.03 -7.02
CA VAL A 45 -15.07 -19.67 -8.42
C VAL A 45 -13.82 -19.13 -9.09
N GLU A 46 -13.82 -19.11 -10.42
CA GLU A 46 -12.75 -18.51 -11.20
C GLU A 46 -12.64 -16.99 -10.94
N TYR A 47 -11.40 -16.51 -10.94
CA TYR A 47 -11.08 -15.09 -10.84
C TYR A 47 -10.36 -14.62 -12.11
N VAL A 48 -10.37 -13.30 -12.33
CA VAL A 48 -9.64 -12.64 -13.41
C VAL A 48 -8.61 -11.71 -12.79
N MET A 49 -7.41 -11.68 -13.36
CA MET A 49 -6.35 -10.75 -12.98
C MET A 49 -6.23 -9.64 -14.03
N LYS A 50 -6.18 -8.39 -13.60
CA LYS A 50 -5.89 -7.23 -14.45
C LYS A 50 -4.97 -6.27 -13.70
N GLY A 51 -3.70 -6.22 -14.09
CA GLY A 51 -2.68 -5.57 -13.27
C GLY A 51 -2.58 -6.23 -11.89
N ASN A 52 -2.62 -5.42 -10.83
CA ASN A 52 -2.62 -5.92 -9.45
C ASN A 52 -4.03 -6.23 -8.92
N GLU A 53 -5.08 -6.09 -9.71
CA GLU A 53 -6.44 -6.39 -9.26
C GLU A 53 -6.81 -7.86 -9.50
N ILE A 54 -7.37 -8.49 -8.46
CA ILE A 54 -8.00 -9.81 -8.53
C ILE A 54 -9.52 -9.61 -8.49
N TYR A 55 -10.23 -10.20 -9.45
CA TYR A 55 -11.67 -9.98 -9.61
C TYR A 55 -12.48 -11.28 -9.75
N TRP A 56 -13.41 -11.52 -8.82
CA TRP A 56 -14.38 -12.60 -8.86
C TRP A 56 -15.67 -12.14 -9.54
N LYS A 57 -15.71 -12.31 -10.87
CA LYS A 57 -16.79 -11.85 -11.76
C LYS A 57 -18.18 -12.33 -11.38
N ASP A 58 -18.29 -13.57 -10.92
CA ASP A 58 -19.60 -14.17 -10.61
C ASP A 58 -20.28 -13.50 -9.42
N PHE A 59 -19.48 -13.00 -8.48
CA PHE A 59 -19.95 -12.37 -7.26
C PHE A 59 -19.90 -10.85 -7.30
N GLY A 60 -19.21 -10.22 -8.26
CA GLY A 60 -19.00 -8.78 -8.27
C GLY A 60 -18.12 -8.30 -7.11
N ILE A 61 -17.06 -9.06 -6.81
CA ILE A 61 -16.10 -8.79 -5.74
C ILE A 61 -14.70 -8.63 -6.34
N SER A 62 -13.94 -7.62 -5.93
CA SER A 62 -12.52 -7.52 -6.22
C SER A 62 -11.66 -7.29 -4.98
N THR A 63 -10.35 -7.41 -5.17
CA THR A 63 -9.35 -6.98 -4.21
C THR A 63 -8.08 -6.55 -4.94
N ASN A 64 -7.26 -5.71 -4.31
CA ASN A 64 -6.01 -5.21 -4.85
C ASN A 64 -4.88 -5.58 -3.87
N PRO A 65 -4.23 -6.75 -4.03
CA PRO A 65 -3.14 -7.16 -3.16
C PRO A 65 -1.93 -6.24 -3.30
N HIS A 66 -1.19 -6.10 -2.20
CA HIS A 66 0.13 -5.47 -2.17
C HIS A 66 1.17 -6.34 -2.92
N LYS A 67 2.37 -5.80 -3.15
CA LYS A 67 3.48 -6.49 -3.84
C LYS A 67 3.84 -7.84 -3.20
N ASN A 68 3.63 -7.99 -1.88
CA ASN A 68 3.86 -9.25 -1.15
C ASN A 68 2.73 -10.29 -1.32
N GLY A 69 1.72 -10.02 -2.17
CA GLY A 69 0.59 -10.91 -2.42
C GLY A 69 -0.50 -10.88 -1.34
N ARG A 70 -0.35 -10.07 -0.30
CA ARG A 70 -1.38 -9.94 0.74
C ARG A 70 -2.35 -8.82 0.39
N THR A 71 -3.61 -9.00 0.71
CA THR A 71 -4.62 -7.95 0.65
C THR A 71 -5.18 -7.65 2.04
N ASN A 72 -5.45 -6.37 2.29
CA ASN A 72 -6.07 -5.88 3.51
C ASN A 72 -7.57 -5.57 3.34
N HIS A 73 -8.16 -5.77 2.17
CA HIS A 73 -9.56 -5.40 1.91
C HIS A 73 -10.23 -6.26 0.84
N ILE A 74 -11.56 -6.21 0.80
CA ILE A 74 -12.40 -6.68 -0.31
C ILE A 74 -13.37 -5.59 -0.73
N SER A 75 -13.59 -5.49 -2.03
CA SER A 75 -14.40 -4.46 -2.69
C SER A 75 -15.63 -5.09 -3.34
N LEU A 76 -16.82 -4.62 -2.98
CA LEU A 76 -18.11 -5.11 -3.47
C LEU A 76 -18.71 -4.09 -4.42
N HIS A 77 -18.87 -4.47 -5.69
CA HIS A 77 -19.30 -3.56 -6.76
C HIS A 77 -20.82 -3.40 -6.74
N THR A 78 -21.34 -2.32 -6.15
CA THR A 78 -22.79 -2.19 -5.92
C THR A 78 -23.52 -1.35 -6.97
N GLY A 79 -22.81 -0.64 -7.83
CA GLY A 79 -23.42 0.14 -8.90
C GLY A 79 -22.37 0.69 -9.86
N TYR A 80 -22.83 1.48 -10.84
CA TYR A 80 -21.94 2.10 -11.83
C TYR A 80 -20.97 3.08 -11.16
N ASN A 81 -19.68 2.86 -11.38
CA ASN A 81 -18.58 3.68 -10.88
C ASN A 81 -17.81 4.34 -12.04
N PRO A 82 -18.06 5.64 -12.32
CA PRO A 82 -17.38 6.33 -13.42
C PRO A 82 -15.88 6.59 -13.17
N MET A 83 -15.40 6.43 -11.93
CA MET A 83 -13.96 6.50 -11.62
C MET A 83 -13.21 5.23 -12.05
N GLU A 84 -13.94 4.12 -12.22
CA GLU A 84 -13.38 2.83 -12.61
C GLU A 84 -13.48 2.59 -14.12
N THR A 85 -14.54 3.09 -14.76
CA THR A 85 -14.75 2.94 -16.20
C THR A 85 -15.51 4.13 -16.77
N SER A 86 -15.16 4.53 -17.99
CA SER A 86 -15.85 5.57 -18.76
C SER A 86 -17.15 5.07 -19.40
N SER A 87 -17.36 3.75 -19.49
CA SER A 87 -18.51 3.14 -20.15
C SER A 87 -19.26 2.15 -19.27
N LYS A 88 -20.61 2.22 -19.29
CA LYS A 88 -21.47 1.24 -18.63
C LYS A 88 -21.29 -0.18 -19.17
N SER A 89 -20.86 -0.35 -20.42
CA SER A 89 -20.63 -1.67 -21.02
C SER A 89 -19.39 -2.38 -20.46
N GLU A 90 -18.45 -1.62 -19.89
CA GLU A 90 -17.22 -2.12 -19.31
C GLU A 90 -17.30 -2.26 -17.78
N GLN A 91 -18.45 -1.88 -17.20
CA GLN A 91 -18.68 -1.98 -15.77
C GLN A 91 -18.63 -3.44 -15.31
N LYS A 92 -17.87 -3.65 -14.24
CA LYS A 92 -17.81 -4.94 -13.56
C LYS A 92 -19.20 -5.39 -13.10
N PRO A 93 -19.55 -6.69 -13.26
CA PRO A 93 -20.73 -7.27 -12.67
C PRO A 93 -20.97 -6.82 -11.22
N PHE A 94 -22.22 -6.48 -10.90
CA PHE A 94 -22.54 -6.04 -9.55
C PHE A 94 -22.58 -7.18 -8.55
N PHE A 95 -22.33 -6.82 -7.29
CA PHE A 95 -22.33 -7.69 -6.15
C PHE A 95 -23.61 -8.52 -6.08
N LYS A 96 -23.44 -9.84 -5.99
CA LYS A 96 -24.52 -10.84 -5.86
C LYS A 96 -24.30 -11.65 -4.60
N GLY A 97 -24.86 -11.17 -3.51
CA GLY A 97 -24.72 -11.79 -2.22
C GLY A 97 -25.38 -10.98 -1.13
N LYS A 98 -25.08 -11.36 0.10
CA LYS A 98 -25.55 -10.69 1.31
C LYS A 98 -24.38 -10.16 2.10
N ILE A 99 -24.60 -9.01 2.72
CA ILE A 99 -23.70 -8.43 3.72
C ILE A 99 -24.47 -8.42 5.02
N ILE A 100 -23.98 -9.09 6.05
CA ILE A 100 -24.61 -9.14 7.37
C ILE A 100 -23.63 -8.54 8.36
N VAL A 101 -24.04 -7.55 9.14
CA VAL A 101 -23.22 -6.97 10.20
C VAL A 101 -23.98 -7.04 11.51
N ASP A 102 -23.39 -7.70 12.51
CA ASP A 102 -23.98 -7.97 13.82
C ASP A 102 -25.43 -8.50 13.75
N GLY A 103 -25.66 -9.41 12.79
CA GLY A 103 -26.97 -10.03 12.58
C GLY A 103 -27.96 -9.23 11.74
N VAL A 104 -27.58 -8.03 11.27
CA VAL A 104 -28.42 -7.18 10.42
C VAL A 104 -27.96 -7.25 8.97
N GLU A 105 -28.84 -7.67 8.07
CA GLU A 105 -28.56 -7.64 6.63
C GLU A 105 -28.54 -6.19 6.13
N ILE A 106 -27.40 -5.79 5.58
CA ILE A 106 -27.17 -4.45 5.04
C ILE A 106 -27.62 -4.41 3.58
N ASN A 107 -28.38 -3.36 3.23
CA ASN A 107 -28.78 -3.09 1.86
C ASN A 107 -28.26 -1.73 1.38
N LYS A 108 -28.20 -1.57 0.05
CA LYS A 108 -27.70 -0.36 -0.63
C LYS A 108 -28.48 0.93 -0.32
N ARG A 109 -29.67 0.83 0.27
CA ARG A 109 -30.56 1.98 0.50
C ARG A 109 -30.39 2.58 1.90
N ASN A 110 -29.90 1.81 2.87
CA ASN A 110 -29.88 2.19 4.30
C ASN A 110 -28.48 2.08 4.94
N PHE A 111 -27.41 1.93 4.15
CA PHE A 111 -26.07 1.76 4.69
C PHE A 111 -25.42 3.08 5.11
N LYS A 112 -24.94 3.14 6.35
CA LYS A 112 -24.00 4.15 6.86
C LYS A 112 -22.65 3.46 7.10
N LYS A 113 -21.55 4.22 7.05
CA LYS A 113 -20.21 3.74 7.44
C LYS A 113 -20.28 2.97 8.77
N ILE A 114 -19.62 1.82 8.84
CA ILE A 114 -19.50 1.02 10.06
C ILE A 114 -18.01 0.88 10.39
N GLU A 115 -17.62 1.32 11.57
CA GLU A 115 -16.28 1.13 12.11
C GLU A 115 -16.35 0.14 13.27
N MET A 116 -15.50 -0.89 13.21
CA MET A 116 -15.32 -1.90 14.26
C MET A 116 -13.84 -1.97 14.62
N ARG A 117 -13.48 -2.71 15.67
CA ARG A 117 -12.09 -2.74 16.17
C ARG A 117 -11.14 -3.35 15.13
N LYS A 118 -11.49 -4.50 14.53
CA LYS A 118 -10.63 -5.16 13.51
C LYS A 118 -10.98 -4.83 12.06
N TYR A 119 -12.19 -4.36 11.78
CA TYR A 119 -12.66 -4.14 10.41
C TYR A 119 -13.41 -2.82 10.27
N GLU A 120 -13.38 -2.28 9.06
CA GLU A 120 -14.15 -1.11 8.66
C GLU A 120 -14.95 -1.46 7.40
N VAL A 121 -16.22 -1.05 7.39
CA VAL A 121 -17.10 -1.13 6.22
C VAL A 121 -17.42 0.28 5.76
N LYS A 122 -16.93 0.64 4.57
CA LYS A 122 -17.12 1.94 3.94
C LYS A 122 -17.94 1.81 2.67
N SER A 123 -18.82 2.76 2.44
CA SER A 123 -19.53 2.89 1.16
C SER A 123 -19.06 4.12 0.43
N PHE A 124 -18.90 3.97 -0.88
CA PHE A 124 -18.50 5.05 -1.77
C PHE A 124 -19.65 5.37 -2.71
N THR A 125 -20.02 6.64 -2.75
CA THR A 125 -21.02 7.20 -3.66
C THR A 125 -20.33 8.10 -4.66
N TYR A 126 -20.79 8.08 -5.90
CA TYR A 126 -20.40 9.08 -6.88
C TYR A 126 -21.27 10.34 -6.73
N THR A 127 -20.68 11.52 -7.00
CA THR A 127 -21.29 12.85 -6.80
C THR A 127 -22.77 12.89 -7.21
N GLY A 128 -23.63 13.28 -6.26
CA GLY A 128 -25.07 13.42 -6.45
C GLY A 128 -25.89 12.12 -6.43
N LYS A 129 -25.29 10.93 -6.30
CA LYS A 129 -26.03 9.66 -6.16
C LYS A 129 -26.30 9.29 -4.72
N LYS A 130 -27.55 8.87 -4.45
CA LYS A 130 -27.99 8.38 -3.14
C LYS A 130 -27.51 6.96 -2.80
N ASN A 131 -27.30 6.11 -3.81
CA ASN A 131 -26.93 4.71 -3.60
C ASN A 131 -25.42 4.52 -3.86
N PRO A 132 -24.72 3.69 -3.06
CA PRO A 132 -23.30 3.46 -3.23
C PRO A 132 -22.98 2.68 -4.50
N CYS A 133 -21.89 3.05 -5.17
CA CYS A 133 -21.32 2.30 -6.29
C CYS A 133 -20.33 1.23 -5.82
N LEU A 134 -19.74 1.38 -4.63
CA LEU A 134 -18.80 0.45 -4.03
C LEU A 134 -19.04 0.32 -2.52
N ILE A 135 -18.88 -0.88 -1.98
CA ILE A 135 -18.72 -1.12 -0.55
C ILE A 135 -17.36 -1.77 -0.33
N SER A 136 -16.50 -1.18 0.49
CA SER A 136 -15.22 -1.77 0.89
C SER A 136 -15.35 -2.34 2.30
N ILE A 137 -14.81 -3.54 2.50
CA ILE A 137 -14.58 -4.15 3.80
C ILE A 137 -13.07 -4.28 3.96
N SER A 138 -12.49 -3.52 4.87
CA SER A 138 -11.04 -3.43 5.06
C SER A 138 -10.65 -3.73 6.50
N TYR A 139 -9.45 -4.26 6.67
CA TYR A 139 -8.81 -4.37 7.97
C TYR A 139 -8.60 -2.97 8.56
N ASN A 140 -9.08 -2.78 9.79
CA ASN A 140 -8.99 -1.52 10.50
C ASN A 140 -7.64 -1.41 11.22
N GLN A 141 -6.63 -0.93 10.49
CA GLN A 141 -5.27 -0.76 10.99
C GLN A 141 -5.16 0.18 12.19
N ILE A 142 -6.13 1.08 12.38
CA ILE A 142 -6.11 2.10 13.44
C ILE A 142 -6.58 1.53 14.79
N PHE A 143 -7.48 0.53 14.79
CA PHE A 143 -8.17 0.07 16.01
C PHE A 143 -7.87 -1.37 16.43
N ASP A 144 -7.16 -2.17 15.63
CA ASP A 144 -6.75 -3.51 16.08
C ASP A 144 -5.66 -3.40 17.16
N LYS A 145 -6.08 -3.32 18.43
CA LYS A 145 -5.17 -3.28 19.60
C LYS A 145 -4.34 -4.57 19.80
N GLU A 146 -4.54 -5.63 19.00
CA GLU A 146 -3.60 -6.78 18.95
C GLU A 146 -2.53 -6.61 17.86
N TYR A 147 -2.75 -5.75 16.86
CA TYR A 147 -1.67 -5.17 16.09
C TYR A 147 -0.96 -4.13 16.96
N VAL A 148 -0.05 -4.64 17.78
CA VAL A 148 0.99 -3.80 18.33
C VAL A 148 1.92 -3.50 17.15
N LYS A 149 1.75 -2.33 16.48
CA LYS A 149 2.92 -1.67 15.86
C LYS A 149 3.97 -1.74 16.97
N PRO A 150 5.13 -2.40 16.77
CA PRO A 150 6.10 -2.53 17.84
C PRO A 150 6.20 -1.17 18.48
N VAL A 151 5.89 -1.05 19.79
CA VAL A 151 5.86 0.26 20.43
C VAL A 151 7.26 0.78 20.28
N LEU A 152 7.44 1.68 19.30
CA LEU A 152 8.73 2.24 19.03
C LEU A 152 8.98 3.10 20.26
N THR A 153 9.94 2.68 21.07
CA THR A 153 10.40 3.47 22.21
C THR A 153 11.23 4.62 21.68
N LYS A 154 11.52 5.62 22.52
CA LYS A 154 12.51 6.66 22.24
C LYS A 154 13.80 6.10 21.60
N ASP A 155 14.20 4.89 21.99
CA ASP A 155 15.42 4.24 21.52
C ASP A 155 15.35 3.65 20.10
N SER A 156 14.17 3.59 19.49
CA SER A 156 13.97 2.99 18.17
C SER A 156 14.68 3.74 17.05
N TYR A 157 14.78 5.05 17.18
CA TYR A 157 15.45 5.91 16.21
C TYR A 157 16.86 6.32 16.64
N ILE A 158 17.41 5.66 17.66
CA ILE A 158 18.83 5.81 17.99
C ILE A 158 19.64 5.06 16.94
N ILE A 159 20.41 5.83 16.16
CA ILE A 159 21.36 5.26 15.20
C ILE A 159 22.43 4.49 15.97
N LYS A 160 22.47 3.18 15.73
CA LYS A 160 23.47 2.28 16.31
C LYS A 160 24.65 2.16 15.35
N PRO A 161 25.89 2.12 15.87
CA PRO A 161 27.05 1.87 15.02
C PRO A 161 26.94 0.47 14.39
N LEU A 162 27.27 0.39 13.10
CA LEU A 162 27.33 -0.90 12.42
C LEU A 162 28.59 -1.66 12.84
N GLN A 163 28.44 -2.99 12.97
CA GLN A 163 29.59 -3.90 13.17
C GLN A 163 30.24 -4.32 11.84
N GLU A 164 29.77 -3.78 10.72
CA GLU A 164 30.28 -4.02 9.37
C GLU A 164 30.45 -2.69 8.62
N LYS A 165 31.09 -2.75 7.43
CA LYS A 165 31.24 -1.57 6.58
C LYS A 165 29.88 -1.06 6.13
N GLN A 166 29.71 0.25 6.09
CA GLN A 166 28.54 0.88 5.50
C GLN A 166 28.75 1.16 4.01
N ILE A 167 27.65 1.42 3.30
CA ILE A 167 27.65 2.04 1.97
C ILE A 167 27.94 3.53 2.16
N GLU A 168 28.87 4.06 1.37
CA GLU A 168 29.21 5.49 1.39
C GLU A 168 28.44 6.21 0.29
N PHE A 169 27.62 7.19 0.63
CA PHE A 169 26.85 7.93 -0.35
C PHE A 169 27.47 9.31 -0.58
N SER A 170 27.68 9.65 -1.85
CA SER A 170 28.06 10.99 -2.26
C SER A 170 26.85 11.84 -2.63
N ASP A 171 25.74 11.20 -3.00
CA ASP A 171 24.49 11.85 -3.39
C ASP A 171 23.36 11.48 -2.40
N PHE A 172 22.74 12.49 -1.79
CA PHE A 172 21.69 12.25 -0.80
C PHE A 172 20.37 11.78 -1.43
N GLY A 173 19.99 12.29 -2.61
CA GLY A 173 18.82 11.82 -3.34
C GLY A 173 18.94 10.34 -3.72
N PHE A 174 20.15 9.91 -4.10
CA PHE A 174 20.43 8.52 -4.39
C PHE A 174 20.30 7.67 -3.12
N LYS A 175 20.85 8.15 -1.99
CA LYS A 175 20.68 7.51 -0.68
C LYS A 175 19.20 7.33 -0.31
N LEU A 176 18.37 8.36 -0.50
CA LEU A 176 16.93 8.27 -0.22
C LEU A 176 16.24 7.21 -1.08
N SER A 177 16.62 7.09 -2.35
CA SER A 177 16.10 6.04 -3.24
C SER A 177 16.45 4.62 -2.76
N ILE A 178 17.66 4.45 -2.19
CA ILE A 178 18.06 3.17 -1.58
C ILE A 178 17.31 2.91 -0.27
N ILE A 179 17.09 3.94 0.56
CA ILE A 179 16.30 3.84 1.79
C ILE A 179 14.84 3.47 1.45
N GLN A 180 14.23 4.10 0.44
CA GLN A 180 12.90 3.74 -0.03
C GLN A 180 12.80 2.24 -0.30
N GLU A 181 13.72 1.71 -1.09
CA GLU A 181 13.70 0.31 -1.49
C GLU A 181 13.97 -0.64 -0.31
N LEU A 182 14.96 -0.35 0.53
CA LEU A 182 15.31 -1.23 1.66
C LEU A 182 14.30 -1.17 2.80
N MET A 183 13.84 0.02 3.17
CA MET A 183 13.00 0.23 4.36
C MET A 183 11.51 0.03 4.06
N TYR A 184 11.01 0.54 2.92
CA TYR A 184 9.58 0.60 2.65
C TYR A 184 9.12 -0.46 1.64
N THR A 185 9.90 -0.72 0.58
CA THR A 185 9.54 -1.77 -0.40
C THR A 185 9.85 -3.17 0.11
N LYS A 186 11.08 -3.39 0.60
CA LYS A 186 11.57 -4.73 1.00
C LYS A 186 11.51 -4.99 2.51
N GLU A 187 11.32 -3.96 3.33
CA GLU A 187 11.27 -4.05 4.79
C GLU A 187 12.52 -4.73 5.42
N LEU A 188 13.68 -4.54 4.81
CA LEU A 188 14.98 -5.08 5.27
C LEU A 188 15.74 -4.12 6.19
N LEU A 189 15.52 -2.82 6.04
CA LEU A 189 16.12 -1.79 6.90
C LEU A 189 15.11 -1.44 8.00
N THR A 190 15.44 -1.78 9.25
CA THR A 190 14.53 -1.66 10.40
C THR A 190 15.17 -0.85 11.54
N PRO A 191 14.35 -0.19 12.39
CA PRO A 191 12.88 -0.07 12.27
C PRO A 191 12.45 0.78 11.07
N LYS A 192 11.22 0.54 10.58
CA LYS A 192 10.60 1.40 9.57
C LYS A 192 10.38 2.78 10.19
N PHE A 193 10.93 3.81 9.57
CA PHE A 193 10.77 5.18 10.05
C PHE A 193 9.35 5.69 9.83
N ASP A 194 8.85 6.44 10.81
CA ASP A 194 7.54 7.09 10.80
C ASP A 194 7.67 8.46 11.44
N LEU A 195 7.29 9.50 10.70
CA LEU A 195 7.41 10.89 11.10
C LEU A 195 6.66 11.20 12.40
N TYR A 196 5.43 10.71 12.55
CA TYR A 196 4.63 10.98 13.74
C TYR A 196 5.23 10.29 14.97
N ASP A 197 5.69 9.05 14.82
CA ASP A 197 6.40 8.37 15.89
C ASP A 197 7.71 9.10 16.25
N PHE A 198 8.46 9.57 15.25
CA PHE A 198 9.70 10.30 15.47
C PHE A 198 9.44 11.60 16.26
N VAL A 199 8.48 12.40 15.82
CA VAL A 199 8.09 13.66 16.47
C VAL A 199 7.60 13.43 17.90
N ASN A 200 6.77 12.41 18.13
CA ASN A 200 6.27 12.07 19.47
C ASN A 200 7.39 11.77 20.49
N TRP A 201 8.53 11.26 20.03
CA TRP A 201 9.66 10.89 20.89
C TRP A 201 10.84 11.87 20.85
N TYR A 202 10.80 12.86 19.95
CA TYR A 202 11.87 13.82 19.80
C TYR A 202 11.80 14.86 20.93
N ASP A 203 12.80 14.86 21.81
CA ASP A 203 12.78 15.64 23.05
C ASP A 203 13.70 16.85 23.04
N LYS A 204 14.44 17.09 21.94
CA LYS A 204 15.37 18.23 21.85
C LYS A 204 14.65 19.55 21.57
N ARG A 205 13.50 19.49 20.89
CA ARG A 205 12.55 20.59 20.70
C ARG A 205 11.19 20.02 20.29
N GLU A 206 10.16 20.83 20.38
CA GLU A 206 8.88 20.57 19.74
C GLU A 206 9.03 20.67 18.22
N ILE A 207 8.43 19.71 17.50
CA ILE A 207 8.31 19.74 16.04
C ILE A 207 6.81 19.77 15.76
N ASP A 208 6.29 20.88 15.25
CA ASP A 208 4.89 20.98 14.86
C ASP A 208 4.76 20.58 13.39
N ILE A 209 4.21 19.40 13.13
CA ILE A 209 4.04 18.90 11.76
C ILE A 209 3.09 19.78 10.96
N GLU A 210 2.07 20.37 11.58
CA GLU A 210 1.08 21.20 10.88
C GLU A 210 1.69 22.54 10.45
N GLU A 211 2.64 23.07 11.20
CA GLU A 211 3.35 24.31 10.84
C GLU A 211 4.59 24.05 9.97
N GLU A 212 5.38 23.02 10.27
CA GLU A 212 6.69 22.76 9.64
C GLU A 212 6.62 21.78 8.47
N GLY A 213 5.53 21.02 8.31
CA GLY A 213 5.40 19.94 7.33
C GLY A 213 5.36 20.37 5.86
N TYR A 214 5.33 21.68 5.59
CA TYR A 214 5.40 22.29 4.25
C TYR A 214 6.84 22.47 3.74
N GLU A 215 7.84 22.24 4.60
CA GLU A 215 9.26 22.24 4.26
C GLU A 215 9.93 20.96 4.78
N PRO A 216 11.11 20.57 4.25
CA PRO A 216 11.87 19.45 4.80
C PRO A 216 12.19 19.64 6.29
N ILE A 217 11.71 18.73 7.13
CA ILE A 217 12.00 18.76 8.57
C ILE A 217 13.49 18.46 8.77
N THR A 218 14.21 19.41 9.35
CA THR A 218 15.69 19.37 9.42
C THR A 218 16.19 18.15 10.17
N GLU A 219 15.56 17.81 11.30
CA GLU A 219 15.91 16.67 12.13
C GLU A 219 15.72 15.34 11.42
N VAL A 220 14.65 15.21 10.64
CA VAL A 220 14.34 14.01 9.86
C VAL A 220 15.31 13.87 8.69
N THR A 221 15.60 14.99 8.02
CA THR A 221 16.61 15.08 6.97
C THR A 221 17.98 14.64 7.50
N GLN A 222 18.37 15.15 8.65
CA GLN A 222 19.64 14.80 9.29
C GLN A 222 19.66 13.33 9.72
N TYR A 223 18.56 12.81 10.27
CA TYR A 223 18.45 11.39 10.60
C TYR A 223 18.72 10.49 9.39
N PHE A 224 18.12 10.76 8.23
CA PHE A 224 18.37 9.96 7.03
C PHE A 224 19.76 10.18 6.43
N LYS A 225 20.34 11.38 6.57
CA LYS A 225 21.76 11.61 6.24
C LYS A 225 22.69 10.74 7.09
N ASP A 226 22.40 10.60 8.38
CA ASP A 226 23.24 9.86 9.32
C ASP A 226 22.94 8.35 9.34
N LEU A 227 21.76 7.92 8.87
CA LEU A 227 21.33 6.53 8.92
C LEU A 227 22.32 5.62 8.15
N PRO A 228 23.05 4.71 8.83
CA PRO A 228 24.04 3.87 8.18
C PRO A 228 23.36 2.69 7.50
N ILE A 229 23.80 2.37 6.27
CA ILE A 229 23.27 1.24 5.50
C ILE A 229 24.38 0.19 5.37
N PRO A 230 24.19 -1.03 5.88
CA PRO A 230 25.17 -2.11 5.76
C PRO A 230 25.56 -2.40 4.31
N LYS A 231 26.86 -2.54 4.03
CA LYS A 231 27.36 -2.81 2.67
C LYS A 231 26.85 -4.14 2.10
N THR A 232 26.56 -5.11 2.96
CA THR A 232 25.93 -6.39 2.58
C THR A 232 24.56 -6.21 1.93
N MET A 233 23.82 -5.14 2.25
CA MET A 233 22.50 -4.85 1.67
C MET A 233 22.58 -4.35 0.21
N ALA A 234 23.73 -3.87 -0.27
CA ALA A 234 23.86 -3.36 -1.64
C ALA A 234 23.49 -4.41 -2.69
N SER A 235 23.80 -5.69 -2.43
CA SER A 235 23.43 -6.83 -3.30
C SER A 235 21.92 -7.09 -3.38
N LYS A 236 21.12 -6.54 -2.46
CA LYS A 236 19.66 -6.72 -2.42
C LYS A 236 18.93 -5.76 -3.34
N ILE A 237 19.57 -4.69 -3.77
CA ILE A 237 18.99 -3.68 -4.65
C ILE A 237 19.06 -4.16 -6.09
N THR A 238 17.90 -4.27 -6.72
CA THR A 238 17.75 -4.67 -8.13
C THR A 238 17.14 -3.59 -8.99
N GLU A 239 16.33 -2.72 -8.38
CA GLU A 239 15.61 -1.64 -9.02
C GLU A 239 15.54 -0.43 -8.09
N ILE A 240 15.60 0.75 -8.69
CA ILE A 240 15.19 2.02 -8.07
C ILE A 240 13.89 2.46 -8.75
N TYR A 241 12.90 2.88 -7.96
CA TYR A 241 11.65 3.42 -8.48
C TYR A 241 11.31 4.69 -7.70
N GLN A 242 11.41 5.84 -8.37
CA GLN A 242 11.01 7.13 -7.81
C GLN A 242 9.58 7.49 -8.25
N ASP A 243 8.79 7.91 -7.28
CA ASP A 243 7.42 8.42 -7.45
C ASP A 243 7.15 9.42 -6.31
N GLY A 244 6.39 10.48 -6.59
CA GLY A 244 6.07 11.51 -5.59
C GLY A 244 5.29 10.99 -4.39
N GLY A 245 4.59 9.86 -4.54
CA GLY A 245 3.90 9.17 -3.46
C GLY A 245 4.78 8.21 -2.64
N ASN A 246 6.08 8.10 -2.93
CA ASN A 246 6.99 7.24 -2.16
C ASN A 246 7.04 7.66 -0.68
N ASP A 247 6.96 6.68 0.20
CA ASP A 247 6.93 6.90 1.66
C ASP A 247 8.09 7.78 2.15
N ILE A 248 9.31 7.57 1.63
CA ILE A 248 10.51 8.30 2.09
C ILE A 248 10.35 9.82 1.98
N TYR A 249 9.73 10.31 0.89
CA TYR A 249 9.54 11.74 0.67
C TYR A 249 8.47 12.28 1.61
N LEU A 250 7.40 11.53 1.84
CA LEU A 250 6.34 11.87 2.79
C LEU A 250 6.80 11.86 4.27
N GLN A 251 7.91 11.19 4.59
CA GLN A 251 8.53 11.27 5.91
C GLN A 251 9.34 12.55 6.10
N LEU A 252 9.98 13.04 5.03
CA LEU A 252 10.82 14.24 5.05
C LEU A 252 10.01 15.53 4.91
N LEU A 253 9.02 15.52 4.02
CA LEU A 253 8.16 16.64 3.65
C LEU A 253 6.71 16.17 3.62
N ARG A 254 5.97 16.45 4.70
CA ARG A 254 4.66 15.84 4.95
C ARG A 254 3.58 16.34 3.99
N PHE A 255 3.62 17.62 3.64
CA PHE A 255 2.64 18.31 2.79
C PHE A 255 3.21 18.68 1.42
N GLY A 256 4.26 17.96 0.99
CA GLY A 256 4.84 18.14 -0.34
C GLY A 256 3.83 17.84 -1.44
N GLU A 257 3.90 18.61 -2.51
CA GLU A 257 2.99 18.52 -3.64
C GLU A 257 3.59 17.73 -4.82
N GLY A 258 4.86 17.32 -4.70
CA GLY A 258 5.51 16.35 -5.56
C GLY A 258 6.37 16.96 -6.68
N TRP A 259 6.55 18.27 -6.71
CA TRP A 259 7.44 18.99 -7.64
C TRP A 259 8.67 19.60 -6.95
N GLU A 260 8.83 19.34 -5.66
CA GLU A 260 9.98 19.82 -4.92
C GLU A 260 11.27 19.12 -5.38
N GLU A 261 12.34 19.90 -5.53
CA GLU A 261 13.63 19.43 -6.05
C GLU A 261 14.70 19.26 -4.96
N TYR A 262 14.31 19.30 -3.67
CA TYR A 262 15.24 19.29 -2.53
C TYR A 262 16.24 18.12 -2.53
N TRP A 263 15.86 17.00 -3.15
CA TRP A 263 16.65 15.76 -3.16
C TRP A 263 16.71 15.13 -4.55
N ASP A 264 16.67 15.96 -5.59
CA ASP A 264 16.99 15.48 -6.93
C ASP A 264 18.35 14.80 -6.91
N ILE A 265 18.43 13.58 -7.47
CA ILE A 265 19.72 12.93 -7.70
C ILE A 265 20.51 13.82 -8.67
N GLU A 266 21.70 14.24 -8.27
CA GLU A 266 22.61 15.02 -9.10
C GLU A 266 23.60 14.12 -9.84
N THR A 267 24.00 13.00 -9.24
CA THR A 267 24.89 12.02 -9.86
C THR A 267 24.56 10.57 -9.50
N ALA A 268 24.79 9.66 -10.44
CA ALA A 268 24.64 8.23 -10.29
C ALA A 268 25.93 7.51 -9.87
N ILE A 269 26.99 8.23 -9.45
CA ILE A 269 28.27 7.62 -9.09
C ILE A 269 28.13 6.52 -8.01
N ASP A 270 27.18 6.70 -7.09
CA ASP A 270 26.91 5.75 -6.02
C ASP A 270 26.38 4.40 -6.53
N ALA A 271 25.78 4.36 -7.73
CA ALA A 271 25.25 3.15 -8.36
C ALA A 271 26.32 2.05 -8.56
N LYS A 272 27.60 2.43 -8.65
CA LYS A 272 28.74 1.50 -8.75
C LYS A 272 28.86 0.55 -7.56
N GLN A 273 28.26 0.89 -6.42
CA GLN A 273 28.26 0.06 -5.21
C GLN A 273 27.21 -1.05 -5.23
N PHE A 274 26.28 -1.03 -6.20
CA PHE A 274 25.11 -1.91 -6.25
C PHE A 274 25.21 -2.88 -7.43
N PRO A 275 25.88 -4.04 -7.27
CA PRO A 275 26.21 -4.94 -8.38
C PRO A 275 24.97 -5.55 -9.07
N ASN A 276 23.85 -5.59 -8.37
CA ASN A 276 22.59 -6.18 -8.84
C ASN A 276 21.57 -5.15 -9.31
N LEU A 277 21.86 -3.84 -9.22
CA LEU A 277 20.97 -2.80 -9.74
C LEU A 277 20.95 -2.90 -11.26
N LYS A 278 19.76 -3.12 -11.84
CA LYS A 278 19.56 -3.29 -13.29
C LYS A 278 18.55 -2.34 -13.89
N LYS A 279 17.68 -1.72 -13.07
CA LYS A 279 16.65 -0.81 -13.53
C LYS A 279 16.53 0.40 -12.62
N ALA A 280 16.26 1.57 -13.21
CA ALA A 280 15.89 2.77 -12.48
C ALA A 280 14.73 3.47 -13.19
N VAL A 281 13.67 3.79 -12.46
CA VAL A 281 12.61 4.71 -12.91
C VAL A 281 12.78 6.01 -12.12
N LEU A 282 12.99 7.11 -12.83
CA LEU A 282 13.39 8.40 -12.28
C LEU A 282 12.24 9.41 -12.31
N CYS A 283 12.14 10.18 -11.23
CA CYS A 283 11.19 11.28 -11.05
C CYS A 283 11.85 12.50 -10.38
N TYR A 284 12.82 12.25 -9.50
CA TYR A 284 13.59 13.26 -8.75
C TYR A 284 15.07 13.09 -9.05
N ALA A 285 15.48 13.51 -10.24
CA ALA A 285 16.86 13.43 -10.71
C ALA A 285 17.12 14.52 -11.76
N LYS A 286 18.35 15.01 -11.83
CA LYS A 286 18.80 15.92 -12.89
C LYS A 286 19.05 15.13 -14.19
N GLU A 287 18.94 15.82 -15.32
CA GLU A 287 19.05 15.21 -16.66
C GLU A 287 20.27 14.27 -16.86
N PRO A 288 21.49 14.60 -16.38
CA PRO A 288 22.66 13.74 -16.59
C PRO A 288 22.54 12.35 -15.97
N VAL A 289 21.78 12.20 -14.87
CA VAL A 289 21.69 10.94 -14.11
C VAL A 289 21.16 9.79 -14.95
N LEU A 290 20.19 10.06 -15.83
CA LEU A 290 19.64 9.05 -16.72
C LEU A 290 20.74 8.47 -17.64
N GLU A 291 21.56 9.34 -18.21
CA GLU A 291 22.66 8.92 -19.08
C GLU A 291 23.75 8.19 -18.30
N GLU A 292 24.11 8.69 -17.11
CA GLU A 292 25.08 8.06 -16.23
C GLU A 292 24.68 6.61 -15.86
N LEU A 293 23.43 6.39 -15.48
CA LEU A 293 22.91 5.05 -15.16
C LEU A 293 22.92 4.12 -16.38
N ASN A 294 22.45 4.62 -17.53
CA ASN A 294 22.45 3.83 -18.77
C ASN A 294 23.87 3.45 -19.22
N ASN A 295 24.83 4.37 -19.08
CA ASN A 295 26.26 4.11 -19.35
C ASN A 295 26.86 3.07 -18.40
N MET A 296 26.31 2.89 -17.20
CA MET A 296 26.67 1.81 -16.27
C MET A 296 25.94 0.48 -16.55
N GLY A 297 25.12 0.41 -17.60
CA GLY A 297 24.33 -0.78 -17.95
C GLY A 297 23.09 -0.97 -17.07
N ILE A 298 22.63 0.08 -16.38
CA ILE A 298 21.38 0.11 -15.62
C ILE A 298 20.32 0.73 -16.53
N LYS A 299 19.26 0.00 -16.84
CA LYS A 299 18.18 0.52 -17.69
C LYS A 299 17.44 1.65 -16.94
N ALA A 300 17.69 2.89 -17.31
CA ALA A 300 17.09 4.07 -16.71
C ALA A 300 16.07 4.73 -17.64
N GLU A 301 14.90 5.08 -17.09
CA GLU A 301 13.82 5.80 -17.80
C GLU A 301 13.16 6.82 -16.85
N TRP A 302 12.60 7.90 -17.40
CA TRP A 302 11.72 8.80 -16.66
C TRP A 302 10.32 8.17 -16.52
N ILE A 303 9.62 8.51 -15.44
CA ILE A 303 8.21 8.10 -15.21
C ILE A 303 7.22 8.80 -16.17
#